data_AF-A0A7G1P8G9-F1
#
_entry.id   AF-A0A7G1P8G9-F1
#
_cell.length_a   1.000
_cell.length_b   1.000
_cell.length_c   1.000
_cell.angle_alpha   90.00
_cell.angle_beta   90.00
_cell.angle_gamma   90.00
#
_symmetry.space_group_name_H-M   'P 1'
#
loop_
_entity.id
_entity.type
_entity.pdbx_description
1 polymer ?
#
loop_
_entity_poly.entity_id
_entity_poly.type
_entity_poly.pdbx_seq_one_letter_code
_entity_poly.pdbx_strand_id
1 'polypeptide(L)'
;MATLRGALRVVGGRSVIGGSAGSGAWLLHPHVPVGLRWNELRGLSGGAGVANGGPVKHGYPHLETVRAAVTALYRRLSYDTVHAFATSVAPVDVAFCDTDDLYLGAQRVARELVRHFRLPDARLIVSFREMEHAANVELTAGPEYFIELNDRFRTHRRDIGAALAHEVMHVYLHRLGLSFPGTRDNEILTDTATTYLGAGWLLLDAYREDASSSQKLGYLTPEEFGYVLAKRSLVFGEDPATWFTSPQAYTAYTRGLAQARQDERQPPLTAAGWAGRRRYAKERRHAQDRVVAAVRGDVRGDGRNIAPGDVPYAFTPDGGGPLRVSFPCPTCHQRIRVPVRGRVRARCGLCRTVLDCDT
;
A
#
# COMPACT_ATOMS: atom_id res chain seq x y z
N MET A 1 51.98 -11.38 64.84
CA MET A 1 52.94 -10.66 63.97
C MET A 1 52.19 -9.55 63.24
N ALA A 2 52.82 -8.37 63.09
CA ALA A 2 52.44 -7.15 62.36
C ALA A 2 51.03 -7.09 61.69
N THR A 3 50.07 -6.21 62.03
CA THR A 3 50.04 -4.73 61.95
C THR A 3 50.51 -4.19 60.58
N LEU A 4 49.78 -3.34 59.83
CA LEU A 4 49.14 -2.07 60.21
C LEU A 4 47.95 -1.67 59.28
N ARG A 5 47.04 -0.84 59.84
CA ARG A 5 46.29 0.34 59.30
C ARG A 5 46.45 0.65 57.79
N GLY A 6 45.46 1.11 57.01
CA GLY A 6 44.06 1.59 57.20
C GLY A 6 43.47 1.95 55.80
N ALA A 7 42.41 2.74 55.57
CA ALA A 7 41.46 3.48 56.43
C ALA A 7 40.15 3.82 55.63
N LEU A 8 39.26 4.68 56.14
CA LEU A 8 37.97 5.08 55.54
C LEU A 8 38.05 5.95 54.25
N ARG A 9 37.10 5.74 53.32
CA ARG A 9 36.15 6.82 52.93
C ARG A 9 34.86 6.32 52.26
N VAL A 10 33.76 7.01 52.54
CA VAL A 10 32.41 6.75 52.03
C VAL A 10 32.08 7.69 50.88
N VAL A 11 31.67 7.13 49.74
CA VAL A 11 30.79 7.72 48.71
C VAL A 11 30.02 6.51 48.14
N GLY A 12 28.70 6.44 48.07
CA GLY A 12 27.73 7.50 47.82
C GLY A 12 27.12 7.29 46.43
N GLY A 13 26.37 6.20 46.24
CA GLY A 13 25.84 5.81 44.93
C GLY A 13 24.65 4.86 45.02
N ARG A 14 23.43 5.40 44.94
CA ARG A 14 22.21 4.61 44.71
C ARG A 14 22.25 4.08 43.28
N SER A 15 22.03 2.77 43.09
CA SER A 15 21.63 2.23 41.80
C SER A 15 20.39 1.35 42.00
N VAL A 16 19.23 1.91 41.67
CA VAL A 16 17.95 1.17 41.66
C VAL A 16 17.70 0.75 40.23
N ILE A 17 17.82 -0.56 39.96
CA ILE A 17 17.43 -1.14 38.68
C ILE A 17 15.90 -1.30 38.67
N GLY A 18 15.21 -0.20 38.36
CA GLY A 18 13.77 -0.20 38.15
C GLY A 18 13.46 -0.52 36.68
N GLY A 19 13.12 -1.78 36.39
CA GLY A 19 12.61 -2.15 35.06
C GLY A 19 11.18 -1.64 34.87
N SER A 20 10.96 -0.69 33.97
CA SER A 20 9.63 -0.29 33.53
C SER A 20 9.26 -1.02 32.25
N ALA A 21 8.35 -2.01 32.34
CA ALA A 21 7.67 -2.54 31.18
C ALA A 21 6.79 -1.44 30.57
N GLY A 22 7.16 -0.95 29.38
CA GLY A 22 6.40 0.06 28.65
C GLY A 22 5.14 -0.51 28.02
N SER A 23 4.06 -0.61 28.79
CA SER A 23 2.72 -0.94 28.29
C SER A 23 2.19 0.21 27.41
N GLY A 24 2.47 0.14 26.11
CA GLY A 24 1.95 1.06 25.10
C GLY A 24 0.44 0.87 24.88
N ALA A 25 -0.38 1.43 25.77
CA ALA A 25 -1.83 1.46 25.61
C ALA A 25 -2.22 2.36 24.43
N TRP A 26 -2.71 1.76 23.36
CA TRP A 26 -3.22 2.48 22.19
C TRP A 26 -4.54 3.19 22.53
N LEU A 27 -4.46 4.48 22.85
CA LEU A 27 -5.63 5.35 22.92
C LEU A 27 -6.19 5.55 21.50
N LEU A 28 -7.14 4.70 21.13
CA LEU A 28 -8.04 4.96 20.00
C LEU A 28 -8.78 6.27 20.26
N HIS A 29 -8.80 7.16 19.27
CA HIS A 29 -9.58 8.40 19.36
C HIS A 29 -11.07 8.09 19.59
N PRO A 30 -11.77 8.87 20.42
CA PRO A 30 -13.16 8.59 20.78
C PRO A 30 -14.11 8.80 19.59
N HIS A 31 -15.12 7.93 19.54
CA HIS A 31 -16.38 8.03 18.78
C HIS A 31 -16.47 9.11 17.69
N VAL A 32 -16.32 8.70 16.43
CA VAL A 32 -17.01 9.38 15.32
C VAL A 32 -18.51 9.13 15.51
N PRO A 33 -19.38 10.16 15.53
CA PRO A 33 -20.81 9.97 15.77
C PRO A 33 -21.47 9.20 14.62
N VAL A 34 -22.22 8.15 14.97
CA VAL A 34 -23.03 7.35 14.04
C VAL A 34 -24.25 8.18 13.63
N GLY A 35 -24.18 8.81 12.46
CA GLY A 35 -25.19 9.80 12.05
C GLY A 35 -25.34 10.02 10.54
N LEU A 36 -24.80 9.13 9.70
CA LEU A 36 -25.04 9.10 8.26
C LEU A 36 -25.28 7.65 7.83
N ARG A 37 -26.43 7.36 7.21
CA ARG A 37 -26.73 6.02 6.69
C ARG A 37 -25.90 5.80 5.43
N TRP A 38 -24.91 4.91 5.49
CA TRP A 38 -24.01 4.60 4.36
C TRP A 38 -24.76 4.13 3.09
N ASN A 39 -26.01 3.64 3.25
CA ASN A 39 -26.92 3.35 2.14
C ASN A 39 -27.24 4.55 1.24
N GLU A 40 -27.10 5.80 1.72
CA GLU A 40 -27.33 7.00 0.89
C GLU A 40 -26.13 7.35 0.00
N LEU A 41 -24.94 6.82 0.30
CA LEU A 41 -23.80 6.78 -0.63
C LEU A 41 -23.90 5.60 -1.63
N ARG A 42 -24.82 4.65 -1.39
CA ARG A 42 -25.15 3.51 -2.29
C ARG A 42 -26.37 3.83 -3.18
N GLY A 43 -26.37 5.00 -3.79
CA GLY A 43 -27.46 5.46 -4.67
C GLY A 43 -27.66 4.57 -5.91
N LEU A 44 -28.53 3.57 -5.77
CA LEU A 44 -29.09 2.68 -6.80
C LEU A 44 -28.15 1.61 -7.40
N SER A 45 -28.34 0.38 -6.89
CA SER A 45 -28.15 -0.92 -7.58
C SER A 45 -26.72 -1.45 -7.82
N GLY A 46 -26.52 -2.73 -7.47
CA GLY A 46 -25.33 -3.54 -7.78
C GLY A 46 -24.52 -3.92 -6.54
N GLY A 47 -24.28 -5.23 -6.35
CA GLY A 47 -23.41 -5.70 -5.28
C GLY A 47 -21.94 -5.30 -5.54
N ALA A 48 -21.21 -5.01 -4.47
CA ALA A 48 -19.76 -5.03 -4.53
C ALA A 48 -19.35 -6.51 -4.55
N GLY A 49 -18.49 -6.87 -5.50
CA GLY A 49 -18.21 -8.26 -5.76
C GLY A 49 -17.06 -8.46 -6.71
N VAL A 50 -16.09 -9.26 -6.26
CA VAL A 50 -15.01 -9.79 -7.08
C VAL A 50 -15.53 -10.27 -8.45
N ALA A 51 -14.96 -9.70 -9.50
CA ALA A 51 -15.38 -9.91 -10.88
C ALA A 51 -15.01 -11.31 -11.40
N ASN A 52 -15.99 -12.04 -11.93
CA ASN A 52 -15.85 -13.38 -12.50
C ASN A 52 -15.81 -13.35 -14.04
N GLY A 53 -15.03 -14.26 -14.64
CA GLY A 53 -15.31 -14.80 -15.99
C GLY A 53 -14.98 -13.94 -17.22
N GLY A 54 -14.26 -12.82 -17.09
CA GLY A 54 -13.79 -12.03 -18.24
C GLY A 54 -12.35 -12.36 -18.63
N PRO A 55 -11.96 -12.22 -19.91
CA PRO A 55 -10.57 -12.41 -20.33
C PRO A 55 -9.64 -11.47 -19.55
N VAL A 56 -8.51 -12.01 -19.15
CA VAL A 56 -7.60 -11.38 -18.20
C VAL A 56 -6.99 -10.12 -18.81
N LYS A 57 -7.03 -9.03 -18.04
CA LYS A 57 -6.30 -7.80 -18.35
C LYS A 57 -4.91 -7.91 -17.75
N HIS A 58 -3.90 -7.85 -18.60
CA HIS A 58 -2.48 -7.81 -18.21
C HIS A 58 -1.92 -6.40 -18.26
N GLY A 59 -0.76 -6.23 -17.62
CA GLY A 59 -0.01 -4.98 -17.61
C GLY A 59 -0.53 -4.02 -16.54
N TYR A 60 -0.43 -2.72 -16.79
CA TYR A 60 -0.56 -1.67 -15.76
C TYR A 60 -1.68 -0.64 -16.02
N PRO A 61 -2.91 -1.04 -16.40
CA PRO A 61 -3.98 -0.13 -16.81
C PRO A 61 -4.56 0.75 -15.68
N HIS A 62 -4.25 0.46 -14.42
CA HIS A 62 -4.79 1.09 -13.20
C HIS A 62 -3.67 1.63 -12.29
N LEU A 63 -2.43 1.63 -12.78
CA LEU A 63 -1.24 2.01 -12.01
C LEU A 63 -1.33 3.40 -11.38
N GLU A 64 -1.93 4.39 -12.02
CA GLU A 64 -2.10 5.71 -11.40
C GLU A 64 -3.08 5.68 -10.21
N THR A 65 -4.17 4.91 -10.29
CA THR A 65 -5.09 4.69 -9.17
C THR A 65 -4.40 3.91 -8.03
N VAL A 66 -3.57 2.91 -8.36
CA VAL A 66 -2.72 2.19 -7.39
C VAL A 66 -1.74 3.13 -6.69
N ARG A 67 -1.04 3.98 -7.45
CA ARG A 67 -0.11 4.99 -6.92
C ARG A 67 -0.82 6.01 -6.02
N ALA A 68 -2.03 6.42 -6.39
CA ALA A 68 -2.89 7.25 -5.56
C ALA A 68 -3.34 6.53 -4.27
N ALA A 69 -3.72 5.25 -4.34
CA ALA A 69 -4.10 4.43 -3.18
C ALA A 69 -2.95 4.27 -2.18
N VAL A 70 -1.72 3.96 -2.64
CA VAL A 70 -0.53 3.95 -1.75
C VAL A 70 -0.31 5.33 -1.11
N THR A 71 -0.45 6.43 -1.87
CA THR A 71 -0.36 7.80 -1.31
C THR A 71 -1.41 8.03 -0.22
N ALA A 72 -2.65 7.61 -0.47
CA ALA A 72 -3.79 7.79 0.43
C ALA A 72 -3.64 6.97 1.73
N LEU A 73 -3.14 5.73 1.64
CA LEU A 73 -2.84 4.88 2.80
C LEU A 73 -1.82 5.54 3.73
N TYR A 74 -0.67 5.99 3.22
CA TYR A 74 0.33 6.69 4.04
C TYR A 74 -0.23 7.99 4.64
N ARG A 75 -1.11 8.72 3.95
CA ARG A 75 -1.75 9.93 4.48
C ARG A 75 -2.72 9.61 5.60
N ARG A 76 -3.52 8.55 5.47
CA ARG A 76 -4.57 8.19 6.43
C ARG A 76 -4.03 7.53 7.69
N LEU A 77 -3.02 6.67 7.54
CA LEU A 77 -2.43 5.87 8.61
C LEU A 77 -1.20 6.53 9.25
N SER A 78 -0.50 7.40 8.52
CA SER A 78 0.88 7.85 8.80
C SER A 78 1.95 6.76 8.58
N TYR A 79 3.20 7.21 8.49
CA TYR A 79 4.38 6.34 8.37
C TYR A 79 4.47 5.27 9.47
N ASP A 80 4.31 5.67 10.74
CA ASP A 80 4.58 4.76 11.87
C ASP A 80 3.55 3.62 11.92
N THR A 81 2.27 3.91 11.62
CA THR A 81 1.22 2.89 11.56
C THR A 81 1.41 1.96 10.36
N VAL A 82 1.77 2.47 9.17
CA VAL A 82 2.10 1.61 8.02
C VAL A 82 3.30 0.71 8.34
N HIS A 83 4.33 1.25 8.99
CA HIS A 83 5.49 0.46 9.41
C HIS A 83 5.19 -0.55 10.51
N ALA A 84 4.10 -0.41 11.24
CA ALA A 84 3.66 -1.42 12.17
C ALA A 84 3.12 -2.68 11.46
N PHE A 85 2.81 -2.63 10.16
CA PHE A 85 2.49 -3.79 9.30
C PHE A 85 3.74 -4.37 8.59
N ALA A 86 4.93 -4.28 9.21
CA ALA A 86 6.18 -4.72 8.58
C ALA A 86 6.21 -6.23 8.24
N THR A 87 5.54 -7.06 9.03
CA THR A 87 5.40 -8.50 8.80
C THR A 87 4.10 -8.77 8.04
N SER A 88 4.16 -9.57 6.97
CA SER A 88 2.94 -10.07 6.30
C SER A 88 2.25 -11.17 7.12
N VAL A 89 0.99 -11.46 6.80
CA VAL A 89 0.29 -12.64 7.33
C VAL A 89 1.10 -13.88 6.95
N ALA A 90 1.49 -14.70 7.93
CA ALA A 90 2.34 -15.85 7.66
C ALA A 90 1.56 -16.98 6.97
N PRO A 91 2.14 -17.67 5.96
CA PRO A 91 1.44 -18.76 5.26
C PRO A 91 0.93 -19.88 6.15
N VAL A 92 1.58 -20.14 7.29
CA VAL A 92 1.17 -21.18 8.25
C VAL A 92 -0.14 -20.83 8.97
N ASP A 93 -0.37 -19.55 9.27
CA ASP A 93 -1.55 -19.08 10.03
C ASP A 93 -2.83 -19.08 9.18
N VAL A 94 -2.66 -18.98 7.86
CA VAL A 94 -3.75 -18.99 6.87
C VAL A 94 -3.76 -20.21 5.95
N ALA A 95 -2.91 -21.20 6.23
CA ALA A 95 -2.95 -22.48 5.54
C ALA A 95 -4.34 -23.12 5.73
N PHE A 96 -4.94 -23.61 4.65
CA PHE A 96 -6.26 -24.22 4.66
C PHE A 96 -6.28 -25.36 3.64
N CYS A 97 -6.40 -26.59 4.13
CA CYS A 97 -6.34 -27.79 3.29
C CYS A 97 -7.71 -28.44 3.09
N ASP A 98 -7.76 -29.38 2.14
CA ASP A 98 -9.00 -30.04 1.74
C ASP A 98 -9.53 -31.02 2.83
N THR A 99 -8.72 -31.33 3.85
CA THR A 99 -9.08 -32.16 5.01
C THR A 99 -9.48 -31.36 6.27
N ASP A 100 -9.26 -30.04 6.30
CA ASP A 100 -9.78 -29.18 7.40
C ASP A 100 -11.33 -29.20 7.40
N ASP A 101 -11.99 -28.86 8.51
CA ASP A 101 -13.41 -28.51 8.45
C ASP A 101 -13.59 -27.16 7.74
N LEU A 102 -14.58 -27.07 6.84
CA LEU A 102 -14.77 -25.88 6.00
C LEU A 102 -15.08 -24.62 6.82
N TYR A 103 -15.99 -24.71 7.78
CA TYR A 103 -16.46 -23.54 8.52
C TYR A 103 -15.45 -23.14 9.60
N LEU A 104 -14.89 -24.11 10.33
CA LEU A 104 -13.87 -23.85 11.33
C LEU A 104 -12.56 -23.35 10.70
N GLY A 105 -12.18 -23.88 9.54
CA GLY A 105 -11.01 -23.42 8.77
C GLY A 105 -11.19 -22.00 8.25
N ALA A 106 -12.32 -21.69 7.62
CA ALA A 106 -12.60 -20.32 7.16
C ALA A 106 -12.65 -19.32 8.33
N GLN A 107 -13.21 -19.71 9.48
CA GLN A 107 -13.25 -18.90 10.69
C GLN A 107 -11.88 -18.71 11.36
N ARG A 108 -10.99 -19.72 11.29
CA ARG A 108 -9.58 -19.60 11.71
C ARG A 108 -8.89 -18.51 10.88
N VAL A 109 -8.97 -18.62 9.54
CA VAL A 109 -8.35 -17.67 8.61
C VAL A 109 -8.90 -16.25 8.78
N ALA A 110 -10.22 -16.10 8.93
CA ALA A 110 -10.88 -14.81 9.17
C ALA A 110 -10.38 -14.13 10.46
N ARG A 111 -10.17 -14.91 11.54
CA ARG A 111 -9.65 -14.42 12.82
C ARG A 111 -8.21 -13.91 12.70
N GLU A 112 -7.34 -14.64 12.01
CA GLU A 112 -5.96 -14.21 11.83
C GLU A 112 -5.86 -12.96 10.94
N LEU A 113 -6.74 -12.81 9.94
CA LEU A 113 -6.87 -11.57 9.16
C LEU A 113 -7.35 -10.38 10.02
N VAL A 114 -8.33 -10.58 10.91
CA VAL A 114 -8.77 -9.54 11.87
C VAL A 114 -7.64 -9.09 12.80
N ARG A 115 -6.89 -10.06 13.35
CA ARG A 115 -5.73 -9.81 14.20
C ARG A 115 -4.64 -9.06 13.47
N HIS A 116 -4.31 -9.51 12.26
CA HIS A 116 -3.33 -8.87 11.38
C HIS A 116 -3.70 -7.41 11.10
N PHE A 117 -4.94 -7.16 10.67
CA PHE A 117 -5.46 -5.81 10.41
C PHE A 117 -5.76 -4.99 11.67
N ARG A 118 -5.58 -5.56 12.87
CA ARG A 118 -5.81 -4.92 14.17
C ARG A 118 -7.20 -4.30 14.28
N LEU A 119 -8.16 -4.94 13.65
CA LEU A 119 -9.55 -4.68 13.94
C LEU A 119 -9.77 -5.04 15.43
N PRO A 120 -10.67 -4.35 16.15
CA PRO A 120 -11.16 -4.84 17.43
C PRO A 120 -11.64 -6.28 17.28
N ASP A 121 -11.71 -7.06 18.38
CA ASP A 121 -12.32 -8.41 18.41
C ASP A 121 -13.82 -8.34 18.10
N ALA A 122 -14.11 -8.03 16.85
CA ALA A 122 -15.42 -8.05 16.23
C ALA A 122 -15.64 -9.46 15.70
N ARG A 123 -16.81 -10.03 16.00
CA ARG A 123 -17.09 -11.42 15.68
C ARG A 123 -17.38 -11.48 14.18
N LEU A 124 -16.38 -11.92 13.42
CA LEU A 124 -16.58 -12.29 12.03
C LEU A 124 -17.41 -13.58 11.97
N ILE A 125 -18.49 -13.52 11.20
CA ILE A 125 -19.35 -14.68 10.95
C ILE A 125 -19.26 -14.98 9.46
N VAL A 126 -18.48 -16.00 9.12
CA VAL A 126 -18.32 -16.49 7.75
C VAL A 126 -19.43 -17.49 7.44
N SER A 127 -20.21 -17.22 6.40
CA SER A 127 -21.21 -18.13 5.84
C SER A 127 -20.88 -18.44 4.37
N PHE A 128 -21.58 -19.39 3.77
CA PHE A 128 -21.43 -19.75 2.36
C PHE A 128 -22.80 -19.82 1.69
N ARG A 129 -22.95 -19.21 0.52
CA ARG A 129 -24.22 -19.07 -0.21
C ARG A 129 -23.99 -18.97 -1.73
N GLU A 130 -24.93 -19.45 -2.52
CA GLU A 130 -24.97 -19.21 -3.96
C GLU A 130 -25.23 -17.72 -4.27
N MET A 131 -24.36 -17.12 -5.09
CA MET A 131 -24.38 -15.70 -5.46
C MET A 131 -23.57 -15.47 -6.74
N GLU A 132 -23.75 -14.31 -7.38
CA GLU A 132 -22.98 -13.92 -8.59
C GLU A 132 -21.52 -13.55 -8.27
N HIS A 133 -21.32 -12.92 -7.12
CA HIS A 133 -20.04 -12.36 -6.65
C HIS A 133 -19.21 -13.40 -5.87
N ALA A 134 -17.94 -13.13 -5.56
CA ALA A 134 -17.17 -14.04 -4.70
C ALA A 134 -17.58 -13.94 -3.22
N ALA A 135 -17.90 -12.75 -2.74
CA ALA A 135 -18.30 -12.53 -1.36
C ALA A 135 -19.04 -11.20 -1.17
N ASN A 136 -19.56 -10.99 0.03
CA ASN A 136 -20.26 -9.78 0.47
C ASN A 136 -20.02 -9.55 1.98
N VAL A 137 -19.88 -8.28 2.39
CA VAL A 137 -19.76 -7.87 3.81
C VAL A 137 -20.96 -7.04 4.27
N GLU A 138 -21.62 -7.49 5.33
CA GLU A 138 -22.58 -6.65 6.05
C GLU A 138 -21.88 -5.81 7.13
N LEU A 139 -21.72 -4.52 6.84
CA LEU A 139 -21.16 -3.51 7.75
C LEU A 139 -22.23 -3.00 8.72
N THR A 140 -22.64 -3.83 9.68
CA THR A 140 -23.60 -3.41 10.72
C THR A 140 -22.95 -2.45 11.73
N ALA A 141 -23.78 -1.75 12.52
CA ALA A 141 -23.33 -0.93 13.64
C ALA A 141 -22.99 -1.75 14.91
N GLY A 142 -23.13 -3.08 14.86
CA GLY A 142 -22.83 -3.98 15.97
C GLY A 142 -21.35 -4.35 16.09
N PRO A 143 -21.00 -5.20 17.07
CA PRO A 143 -19.66 -5.78 17.21
C PRO A 143 -19.44 -6.99 16.28
N GLU A 144 -20.33 -7.24 15.32
CA GLU A 144 -20.33 -8.43 14.46
C GLU A 144 -20.33 -8.01 12.99
N TYR A 145 -19.50 -8.68 12.20
CA TYR A 145 -19.38 -8.47 10.76
C TYR A 145 -19.70 -9.79 10.07
N PHE A 146 -20.68 -9.79 9.17
CA PHE A 146 -21.06 -10.98 8.41
C PHE A 146 -20.32 -10.96 7.08
N ILE A 147 -19.61 -12.05 6.77
CA ILE A 147 -19.02 -12.28 5.46
C ILE A 147 -19.72 -13.48 4.83
N GLU A 148 -20.52 -13.23 3.81
CA GLU A 148 -21.05 -14.30 2.97
C GLU A 148 -20.03 -14.61 1.87
N LEU A 149 -19.52 -15.85 1.79
CA LEU A 149 -18.69 -16.32 0.68
C LEU A 149 -19.54 -17.09 -0.34
N ASN A 150 -19.09 -17.10 -1.60
CA ASN A 150 -19.73 -17.88 -2.65
C ASN A 150 -19.58 -19.40 -2.41
N ASP A 151 -20.65 -20.16 -2.62
CA ASP A 151 -20.66 -21.63 -2.49
C ASP A 151 -19.56 -22.35 -3.30
N ARG A 152 -19.04 -21.78 -4.39
CA ARG A 152 -17.89 -22.34 -5.13
C ARG A 152 -16.61 -22.48 -4.29
N PHE A 153 -16.45 -21.69 -3.23
CA PHE A 153 -15.29 -21.78 -2.35
C PHE A 153 -15.32 -23.03 -1.47
N ARG A 154 -16.47 -23.70 -1.33
CA ARG A 154 -16.57 -25.03 -0.70
C ARG A 154 -15.63 -26.05 -1.35
N THR A 155 -15.44 -25.93 -2.67
CA THR A 155 -14.56 -26.79 -3.49
C THR A 155 -13.21 -26.13 -3.85
N HIS A 156 -13.03 -24.83 -3.59
CA HIS A 156 -11.81 -24.06 -3.88
C HIS A 156 -11.24 -23.42 -2.61
N ARG A 157 -10.94 -24.26 -1.61
CA ARG A 157 -10.66 -23.79 -0.24
C ARG A 157 -9.38 -22.96 -0.10
N ARG A 158 -8.40 -23.18 -0.98
CA ARG A 158 -7.14 -22.43 -1.02
C ARG A 158 -7.37 -20.94 -1.29
N ASP A 159 -8.46 -20.61 -1.98
CA ASP A 159 -8.79 -19.24 -2.37
C ASP A 159 -9.65 -18.51 -1.32
N ILE A 160 -10.13 -19.22 -0.28
CA ILE A 160 -10.91 -18.63 0.83
C ILE A 160 -10.09 -17.56 1.56
N GLY A 161 -8.80 -17.81 1.80
CA GLY A 161 -7.93 -16.82 2.46
C GLY A 161 -7.79 -15.53 1.66
N ALA A 162 -7.77 -15.63 0.33
CA ALA A 162 -7.70 -14.47 -0.54
C ALA A 162 -9.03 -13.69 -0.60
N ALA A 163 -10.16 -14.39 -0.68
CA ALA A 163 -11.49 -13.76 -0.59
C ALA A 163 -11.67 -13.05 0.76
N LEU A 164 -11.40 -13.74 1.89
CA LEU A 164 -11.47 -13.14 3.22
C LEU A 164 -10.52 -11.95 3.39
N ALA A 165 -9.30 -12.00 2.84
CA ALA A 165 -8.35 -10.89 2.95
C ALA A 165 -8.84 -9.62 2.23
N HIS A 166 -9.54 -9.76 1.10
CA HIS A 166 -10.20 -8.66 0.39
C HIS A 166 -11.39 -8.11 1.23
N GLU A 167 -12.29 -8.99 1.69
CA GLU A 167 -13.48 -8.57 2.44
C GLU A 167 -13.17 -7.94 3.81
N VAL A 168 -12.21 -8.49 4.57
CA VAL A 168 -11.78 -7.88 5.85
C VAL A 168 -11.08 -6.53 5.61
N MET A 169 -10.46 -6.31 4.45
CA MET A 169 -9.92 -5.00 4.09
C MET A 169 -11.01 -3.97 3.80
N HIS A 170 -12.15 -4.35 3.22
CA HIS A 170 -13.32 -3.44 3.14
C HIS A 170 -13.78 -3.00 4.54
N VAL A 171 -13.84 -3.91 5.52
CA VAL A 171 -14.14 -3.56 6.93
C VAL A 171 -13.12 -2.57 7.48
N TYR A 172 -11.82 -2.82 7.26
CA TYR A 172 -10.74 -1.97 7.73
C TYR A 172 -10.78 -0.56 7.12
N LEU A 173 -10.91 -0.44 5.80
CA LEU A 173 -11.02 0.83 5.09
C LEU A 173 -12.29 1.61 5.50
N HIS A 174 -13.42 0.92 5.69
CA HIS A 174 -14.64 1.54 6.20
C HIS A 174 -14.43 2.10 7.62
N ARG A 175 -13.82 1.36 8.54
CA ARG A 175 -13.51 1.85 9.90
C ARG A 175 -12.50 2.99 9.92
N LEU A 176 -11.60 3.06 8.93
CA LEU A 176 -10.73 4.21 8.72
C LEU A 176 -11.47 5.41 8.10
N GLY A 177 -12.63 5.21 7.46
CA GLY A 177 -13.26 6.24 6.63
C GLY A 177 -12.37 6.62 5.44
N LEU A 178 -11.70 5.64 4.82
CA LEU A 178 -10.85 5.83 3.65
C LEU A 178 -11.52 5.24 2.42
N SER A 179 -11.95 6.10 1.49
CA SER A 179 -12.60 5.72 0.25
C SER A 179 -12.24 6.69 -0.89
N PHE A 180 -12.40 6.22 -2.12
CA PHE A 180 -12.38 7.01 -3.35
C PHE A 180 -13.81 7.27 -3.87
N PRO A 181 -14.03 8.24 -4.78
CA PRO A 181 -15.38 8.67 -5.16
C PRO A 181 -16.23 7.67 -5.97
N GLY A 182 -15.63 6.60 -6.51
CA GLY A 182 -16.32 5.62 -7.35
C GLY A 182 -16.03 4.19 -6.93
N THR A 183 -16.99 3.29 -7.11
CA THR A 183 -16.91 1.87 -6.69
C THR A 183 -15.64 1.19 -7.19
N ARG A 184 -15.36 1.24 -8.50
CA ARG A 184 -14.16 0.63 -9.10
C ARG A 184 -12.85 1.10 -8.48
N ASP A 185 -12.75 2.39 -8.15
CA ASP A 185 -11.56 2.96 -7.54
C ASP A 185 -11.45 2.56 -6.05
N ASN A 186 -12.57 2.33 -5.35
CA ASN A 186 -12.59 1.71 -4.02
C ASN A 186 -12.12 0.25 -4.04
N GLU A 187 -12.47 -0.52 -5.07
CA GLU A 187 -11.99 -1.90 -5.21
C GLU A 187 -10.47 -1.95 -5.45
N ILE A 188 -9.96 -1.07 -6.31
CA ILE A 188 -8.51 -0.88 -6.54
C ILE A 188 -7.81 -0.45 -5.25
N LEU A 189 -8.41 0.46 -4.47
CA LEU A 189 -7.92 0.86 -3.15
C LEU A 189 -7.91 -0.32 -2.17
N THR A 190 -8.95 -1.15 -2.17
CA THR A 190 -9.08 -2.34 -1.31
C THR A 190 -7.98 -3.34 -1.60
N ASP A 191 -7.83 -3.79 -2.85
CA ASP A 191 -6.74 -4.68 -3.25
C ASP A 191 -5.35 -4.10 -2.96
N THR A 192 -5.16 -2.80 -3.24
CA THR A 192 -3.88 -2.12 -2.96
C THR A 192 -3.59 -2.11 -1.46
N ALA A 193 -4.60 -1.87 -0.62
CA ALA A 193 -4.46 -1.87 0.83
C ALA A 193 -4.22 -3.28 1.39
N THR A 194 -4.99 -4.28 0.96
CA THR A 194 -4.78 -5.71 1.29
C THR A 194 -3.35 -6.13 0.99
N THR A 195 -2.85 -5.74 -0.18
CA THR A 195 -1.50 -6.09 -0.63
C THR A 195 -0.41 -5.33 0.10
N TYR A 196 -0.53 -4.01 0.21
CA TYR A 196 0.51 -3.18 0.81
C TYR A 196 0.64 -3.39 2.33
N LEU A 197 -0.47 -3.71 3.01
CA LEU A 197 -0.52 -4.00 4.43
C LEU A 197 -0.27 -5.49 4.76
N GLY A 198 0.09 -6.34 3.79
CA GLY A 198 0.71 -7.64 4.05
C GLY A 198 -0.18 -8.89 3.98
N ALA A 199 -1.36 -8.82 3.35
CA ALA A 199 -2.20 -9.99 3.10
C ALA A 199 -2.35 -10.33 1.60
N GLY A 200 -2.06 -9.40 0.69
CA GLY A 200 -2.30 -9.59 -0.76
C GLY A 200 -1.36 -10.55 -1.49
N TRP A 201 -0.40 -11.19 -0.80
CA TRP A 201 0.27 -12.36 -1.36
C TRP A 201 -0.74 -13.51 -1.58
N LEU A 202 -1.78 -13.60 -0.74
CA LEU A 202 -2.91 -14.53 -0.92
C LEU A 202 -3.68 -14.23 -2.21
N LEU A 203 -4.02 -12.96 -2.45
CA LEU A 203 -4.76 -12.52 -3.64
C LEU A 203 -3.97 -12.82 -4.93
N LEU A 204 -2.66 -12.62 -4.89
CA LEU A 204 -1.78 -12.94 -6.01
C LEU A 204 -1.60 -14.45 -6.22
N ASP A 205 -1.54 -15.26 -5.16
CA ASP A 205 -1.35 -16.72 -5.29
C ASP A 205 -2.64 -17.48 -5.67
N ALA A 206 -3.80 -16.96 -5.27
CA ALA A 206 -5.11 -17.42 -5.70
C ALA A 206 -5.41 -17.07 -7.18
N TYR A 207 -4.57 -16.26 -7.82
CA TYR A 207 -4.72 -15.92 -9.23
C TYR A 207 -4.44 -17.12 -10.14
N ARG A 208 -5.44 -17.53 -10.93
CA ARG A 208 -5.36 -18.64 -11.88
C ARG A 208 -5.96 -18.30 -13.24
N GLU A 209 -5.28 -18.73 -14.28
CA GLU A 209 -5.65 -18.56 -15.67
C GLU A 209 -5.23 -19.82 -16.43
N ASP A 210 -6.21 -20.48 -17.04
CA ASP A 210 -6.04 -21.68 -17.87
C ASP A 210 -6.80 -21.51 -19.21
N ALA A 211 -6.64 -22.46 -20.13
CA ALA A 211 -7.21 -22.37 -21.48
C ALA A 211 -8.76 -22.45 -21.54
N SER A 212 -9.42 -22.74 -20.43
CA SER A 212 -10.86 -22.96 -20.28
C SER A 212 -11.52 -22.13 -19.18
N SER A 213 -10.75 -21.59 -18.23
CA SER A 213 -11.23 -20.80 -17.11
C SER A 213 -10.25 -19.69 -16.69
N SER A 214 -10.79 -18.59 -16.18
CA SER A 214 -10.01 -17.58 -15.46
C SER A 214 -10.69 -17.29 -14.12
N GLN A 215 -9.94 -17.44 -13.04
CA GLN A 215 -10.39 -17.12 -11.69
C GLN A 215 -9.55 -15.96 -11.17
N LYS A 216 -10.20 -14.81 -11.08
CA LYS A 216 -9.62 -13.58 -10.58
C LYS A 216 -10.25 -13.22 -9.24
N LEU A 217 -9.41 -12.92 -8.25
CA LEU A 217 -9.82 -12.24 -7.04
C LEU A 217 -9.30 -10.80 -7.09
N GLY A 218 -10.20 -9.83 -6.92
CA GLY A 218 -9.89 -8.40 -7.02
C GLY A 218 -9.94 -7.79 -8.44
N TYR A 219 -9.68 -6.49 -8.49
CA TYR A 219 -9.76 -5.58 -9.63
C TYR A 219 -8.39 -5.24 -10.23
N LEU A 220 -7.29 -5.35 -9.47
CA LEU A 220 -5.93 -5.22 -10.01
C LEU A 220 -5.59 -6.29 -11.05
N THR A 221 -4.71 -6.01 -12.01
CA THR A 221 -4.08 -7.06 -12.83
C THR A 221 -3.08 -7.90 -11.99
N PRO A 222 -2.65 -9.09 -12.45
CA PRO A 222 -1.56 -9.82 -11.80
C PRO A 222 -0.30 -8.97 -11.68
N GLU A 223 0.10 -8.27 -12.74
CA GLU A 223 1.26 -7.37 -12.71
C GLU A 223 1.11 -6.22 -11.70
N GLU A 224 -0.10 -5.69 -11.49
CA GLU A 224 -0.38 -4.63 -10.52
C GLU A 224 -0.34 -5.15 -9.07
N PHE A 225 -0.91 -6.32 -8.79
CA PHE A 225 -0.71 -7.01 -7.52
C PHE A 225 0.78 -7.24 -7.25
N GLY A 226 1.50 -7.77 -8.24
CA GLY A 226 2.95 -7.95 -8.18
C GLY A 226 3.71 -6.65 -7.92
N TYR A 227 3.27 -5.53 -8.50
CA TYR A 227 3.86 -4.21 -8.28
C TYR A 227 3.62 -3.73 -6.85
N VAL A 228 2.37 -3.78 -6.34
CA VAL A 228 2.08 -3.34 -4.96
C VAL A 228 2.85 -4.19 -3.94
N LEU A 229 2.89 -5.51 -4.17
CA LEU A 229 3.61 -6.44 -3.31
C LEU A 229 5.12 -6.22 -3.36
N ALA A 230 5.70 -5.95 -4.53
CA ALA A 230 7.10 -5.58 -4.65
C ALA A 230 7.42 -4.22 -4.00
N LYS A 231 6.52 -3.24 -4.08
CA LYS A 231 6.66 -1.94 -3.41
C LYS A 231 6.63 -2.07 -1.89
N ARG A 232 5.87 -3.03 -1.36
CA ARG A 232 5.92 -3.45 0.04
C ARG A 232 7.26 -4.13 0.36
N SER A 233 7.64 -5.13 -0.42
CA SER A 233 8.87 -5.92 -0.27
C SER A 233 10.13 -5.04 -0.19
N LEU A 234 10.22 -4.01 -1.05
CA LEU A 234 11.32 -3.03 -1.05
C LEU A 234 11.36 -2.13 0.20
N VAL A 235 10.22 -1.89 0.86
CA VAL A 235 10.14 -1.07 2.09
C VAL A 235 10.49 -1.88 3.34
N PHE A 236 10.14 -3.16 3.37
CA PHE A 236 10.28 -4.01 4.56
C PHE A 236 11.40 -5.06 4.50
N GLY A 237 12.00 -5.29 3.33
CA GLY A 237 13.03 -6.32 3.14
C GLY A 237 12.46 -7.76 3.13
N GLU A 238 11.19 -7.91 2.76
CA GLU A 238 10.46 -9.18 2.73
C GLU A 238 10.52 -9.81 1.34
N ASP A 239 10.62 -11.14 1.23
CA ASP A 239 10.56 -11.85 -0.07
C ASP A 239 9.41 -12.89 -0.13
N PRO A 240 8.22 -12.45 -0.56
CA PRO A 240 7.04 -13.33 -0.65
C PRO A 240 7.13 -14.34 -1.80
N ALA A 241 8.16 -14.30 -2.66
CA ALA A 241 8.33 -15.26 -3.75
C ALA A 241 8.42 -16.71 -3.26
N THR A 242 8.88 -16.91 -2.02
CA THR A 242 8.99 -18.23 -1.37
C THR A 242 7.65 -18.82 -0.91
N TRP A 243 6.56 -18.04 -0.94
CA TRP A 243 5.22 -18.47 -0.47
C TRP A 243 4.27 -18.84 -1.60
N PHE A 244 4.60 -18.48 -2.85
CA PHE A 244 3.73 -18.73 -3.99
C PHE A 244 3.67 -20.21 -4.36
N THR A 245 2.46 -20.73 -4.47
CA THR A 245 2.14 -22.01 -5.13
C THR A 245 1.83 -21.82 -6.62
N SER A 246 1.69 -20.58 -7.08
CA SER A 246 1.33 -20.19 -8.45
C SER A 246 2.54 -19.72 -9.28
N PRO A 247 2.89 -20.41 -10.39
CA PRO A 247 3.86 -19.90 -11.37
C PRO A 247 3.45 -18.54 -11.96
N GLN A 248 2.15 -18.30 -12.09
CA GLN A 248 1.58 -17.01 -12.50
C GLN A 248 1.91 -15.92 -11.47
N ALA A 249 1.74 -16.18 -10.17
CA ALA A 249 2.08 -15.25 -9.09
C ALA A 249 3.57 -14.87 -9.10
N TYR A 250 4.46 -15.87 -9.21
CA TYR A 250 5.90 -15.63 -9.30
C TYR A 250 6.28 -14.75 -10.51
N THR A 251 5.69 -15.03 -11.68
CA THR A 251 5.91 -14.26 -12.91
C THR A 251 5.41 -12.82 -12.76
N ALA A 252 4.22 -12.65 -12.21
CA ALA A 252 3.58 -11.37 -11.97
C ALA A 252 4.34 -10.51 -10.93
N TYR A 253 4.77 -11.11 -9.82
CA TYR A 253 5.64 -10.46 -8.83
C TYR A 253 6.98 -10.03 -9.45
N THR A 254 7.60 -10.88 -10.27
CA THR A 254 8.86 -10.54 -10.95
C THR A 254 8.70 -9.33 -11.90
N ARG A 255 7.61 -9.28 -12.68
CA ARG A 255 7.24 -8.13 -13.52
C ARG A 255 6.99 -6.87 -12.69
N GLY A 256 6.22 -7.01 -11.61
CA GLY A 256 5.91 -5.95 -10.67
C GLY A 256 7.14 -5.37 -9.97
N LEU A 257 8.10 -6.22 -9.59
CA LEU A 257 9.39 -5.82 -9.00
C LEU A 257 10.27 -5.08 -10.00
N ALA A 258 10.28 -5.48 -11.26
CA ALA A 258 10.96 -4.72 -12.32
C ALA A 258 10.38 -3.30 -12.46
N GLN A 259 9.05 -3.18 -12.44
CA GLN A 259 8.33 -1.89 -12.49
C GLN A 259 8.54 -1.05 -11.21
N ALA A 260 8.51 -1.66 -10.02
CA ALA A 260 8.78 -0.99 -8.75
C ALA A 260 10.19 -0.40 -8.71
N ARG A 261 11.20 -1.19 -9.11
CA ARG A 261 12.58 -0.72 -9.29
C ARG A 261 12.74 0.29 -10.42
N GLN A 262 11.79 0.41 -11.35
CA GLN A 262 11.83 1.44 -12.40
C GLN A 262 11.44 2.81 -11.85
N ASP A 263 10.55 2.91 -10.86
CA ASP A 263 10.23 4.17 -10.17
C ASP A 263 11.48 4.80 -9.55
N GLU A 264 12.35 3.97 -8.95
CA GLU A 264 13.63 4.39 -8.33
C GLU A 264 14.68 4.85 -9.34
N ARG A 265 14.52 4.47 -10.62
CA ARG A 265 15.45 4.77 -11.73
C ARG A 265 14.97 5.93 -12.61
N GLN A 266 14.00 6.72 -12.15
CA GLN A 266 13.56 7.93 -12.83
C GLN A 266 14.34 9.18 -12.38
N PRO A 267 14.67 10.12 -13.28
CA PRO A 267 15.17 11.44 -12.88
C PRO A 267 14.18 12.16 -11.95
N PRO A 268 14.65 12.96 -10.97
CA PRO A 268 16.03 13.36 -10.73
C PRO A 268 16.82 12.40 -9.80
N LEU A 269 16.39 11.17 -9.58
CA LEU A 269 17.07 10.24 -8.67
C LEU A 269 18.46 9.84 -9.18
N THR A 270 19.43 9.67 -8.27
CA THR A 270 20.82 9.33 -8.62
C THR A 270 20.98 7.98 -9.29
N ALA A 271 19.98 7.09 -9.25
CA ALA A 271 19.96 5.80 -9.95
C ALA A 271 19.50 5.90 -11.42
N ALA A 272 19.14 7.09 -11.92
CA ALA A 272 18.63 7.24 -13.28
C ALA A 272 19.63 6.84 -14.38
N GLY A 273 19.16 6.14 -15.41
CA GLY A 273 19.97 5.76 -16.56
C GLY A 273 20.44 6.96 -17.40
N TRP A 274 21.51 6.77 -18.19
CA TRP A 274 22.10 7.83 -19.03
C TRP A 274 21.07 8.54 -19.94
N ALA A 275 20.19 7.78 -20.60
CA ALA A 275 19.15 8.34 -21.47
C ALA A 275 18.17 9.23 -20.70
N GLY A 276 17.78 8.81 -19.48
CA GLY A 276 16.93 9.60 -18.58
C GLY A 276 17.61 10.90 -18.15
N ARG A 277 18.89 10.85 -17.74
CA ARG A 277 19.65 12.06 -17.38
C ARG A 277 19.84 13.02 -18.56
N ARG A 278 20.09 12.50 -19.78
CA ARG A 278 20.20 13.33 -20.99
C ARG A 278 18.89 14.05 -21.32
N ARG A 279 17.75 13.37 -21.19
CA ARG A 279 16.41 13.97 -21.35
C ARG A 279 16.17 15.05 -20.29
N TYR A 280 16.37 14.70 -19.01
CA TYR A 280 16.23 15.60 -17.88
C TYR A 280 17.09 16.86 -18.02
N ALA A 281 18.36 16.72 -18.43
CA ALA A 281 19.25 17.85 -18.66
C ALA A 281 18.82 18.76 -19.83
N LYS A 282 18.18 18.22 -20.87
CA LYS A 282 17.59 19.00 -21.97
C LYS A 282 16.37 19.80 -21.48
N GLU A 283 15.45 19.16 -20.79
CA GLU A 283 14.23 19.78 -20.28
C GLU A 283 14.54 20.83 -19.20
N ARG A 284 15.56 20.59 -18.36
CA ARG A 284 16.09 21.57 -17.42
C ARG A 284 16.54 22.86 -18.09
N ARG A 285 17.31 22.76 -19.20
CA ARG A 285 17.76 23.93 -19.97
C ARG A 285 16.57 24.71 -20.52
N HIS A 286 15.62 24.03 -21.19
CA HIS A 286 14.41 24.68 -21.70
C HIS A 286 13.57 25.37 -20.59
N ALA A 287 13.52 24.80 -19.38
CA ALA A 287 12.87 25.44 -18.25
C ALA A 287 13.63 26.67 -17.72
N GLN A 288 14.96 26.65 -17.72
CA GLN A 288 15.81 27.80 -17.39
C GLN A 288 15.65 28.93 -18.41
N ASP A 289 15.67 28.61 -19.71
CA ASP A 289 15.51 29.59 -20.80
C ASP A 289 14.16 30.34 -20.69
N ARG A 290 13.07 29.61 -20.37
CA ARG A 290 11.74 30.21 -20.14
C ARG A 290 11.71 31.15 -18.94
N VAL A 291 12.41 30.82 -17.83
CA VAL A 291 12.51 31.72 -16.67
C VAL A 291 13.26 33.00 -17.03
N VAL A 292 14.37 32.89 -17.77
CA VAL A 292 15.14 34.06 -18.23
C VAL A 292 14.31 34.95 -19.15
N ALA A 293 13.56 34.38 -20.10
CA ALA A 293 12.68 35.13 -20.99
C ALA A 293 11.54 35.84 -20.22
N ALA A 294 10.93 35.17 -19.23
CA ALA A 294 9.88 35.76 -18.40
C ALA A 294 10.40 36.94 -17.56
N VAL A 295 11.61 36.85 -16.99
CA VAL A 295 12.26 37.93 -16.22
C VAL A 295 12.62 39.13 -17.10
N ARG A 296 12.90 38.93 -18.40
CA ARG A 296 13.21 40.01 -19.34
C ARG A 296 11.98 40.77 -19.86
N GLY A 297 10.77 40.30 -19.60
CA GLY A 297 9.53 40.90 -20.10
C GLY A 297 9.22 40.58 -21.58
N ASP A 298 10.01 39.72 -22.22
CA ASP A 298 9.89 39.38 -23.66
C ASP A 298 8.67 38.48 -23.99
N VAL A 299 7.86 38.10 -22.99
CA VAL A 299 6.80 37.10 -23.15
C VAL A 299 5.44 37.73 -23.42
N ARG A 300 5.06 37.81 -24.70
CA ARG A 300 3.65 37.88 -25.10
C ARG A 300 2.98 36.56 -24.72
N GLY A 301 2.21 36.56 -23.63
CA GLY A 301 1.66 35.36 -23.02
C GLY A 301 0.57 34.66 -23.83
N ASP A 302 0.96 33.71 -24.69
CA ASP A 302 0.20 32.47 -24.84
C ASP A 302 0.27 31.74 -23.48
N GLY A 303 -0.85 31.67 -22.78
CA GLY A 303 -0.97 31.09 -21.44
C GLY A 303 -0.93 29.56 -21.40
N ARG A 304 -0.53 28.87 -22.49
CA ARG A 304 -0.40 27.42 -22.48
C ARG A 304 0.78 27.02 -21.62
N ASN A 305 0.44 26.61 -20.40
CA ASN A 305 1.04 25.43 -19.80
C ASN A 305 1.03 24.30 -20.85
N ILE A 306 2.09 24.22 -21.66
CA ILE A 306 2.38 23.04 -22.45
C ILE A 306 2.50 21.93 -21.42
N ALA A 307 1.48 21.06 -21.39
CA ALA A 307 1.43 19.93 -20.49
C ALA A 307 2.78 19.22 -20.55
N PRO A 308 3.40 18.91 -19.39
CA PRO A 308 4.60 18.08 -19.40
C PRO A 308 4.30 16.85 -20.24
N GLY A 309 5.21 16.51 -21.15
CA GLY A 309 5.14 15.22 -21.83
C GLY A 309 5.25 14.07 -20.83
N ASP A 310 5.37 12.87 -21.38
CA ASP A 310 5.33 11.56 -20.72
C ASP A 310 6.48 11.27 -19.71
N VAL A 311 6.79 12.23 -18.83
CA VAL A 311 7.90 12.24 -17.88
C VAL A 311 7.39 12.46 -16.44
N PRO A 312 7.91 11.73 -15.45
CA PRO A 312 7.38 11.76 -14.07
C PRO A 312 7.80 13.00 -13.26
N TYR A 313 8.39 14.02 -13.88
CA TYR A 313 8.84 15.23 -13.18
C TYR A 313 8.41 16.51 -13.91
N ALA A 314 8.32 17.62 -13.17
CA ALA A 314 7.98 18.93 -13.70
C ALA A 314 8.88 20.01 -13.10
N PHE A 315 9.41 20.89 -13.95
CA PHE A 315 10.13 22.09 -13.52
C PHE A 315 9.15 23.24 -13.26
N THR A 316 9.39 23.99 -12.18
CA THR A 316 8.56 25.14 -11.78
C THR A 316 9.46 26.30 -11.36
N PRO A 317 9.22 27.54 -11.84
CA PRO A 317 9.79 28.74 -11.25
C PRO A 317 9.30 28.89 -9.80
N ASP A 318 10.06 29.55 -8.93
CA ASP A 318 9.67 29.75 -7.53
C ASP A 318 9.22 31.19 -7.27
N GLY A 319 8.22 31.66 -8.02
CA GLY A 319 7.65 33.02 -7.86
C GLY A 319 8.65 34.16 -8.09
N GLY A 320 9.61 33.96 -9.01
CA GLY A 320 10.78 34.84 -9.20
C GLY A 320 12.08 34.28 -8.59
N GLY A 321 11.98 33.28 -7.73
CA GLY A 321 13.11 32.54 -7.16
C GLY A 321 13.67 31.42 -8.06
N PRO A 322 14.72 30.72 -7.59
CA PRO A 322 15.46 29.72 -8.37
C PRO A 322 14.59 28.52 -8.79
N LEU A 323 14.93 27.94 -9.94
CA LEU A 323 14.18 26.82 -10.52
C LEU A 323 14.10 25.62 -9.56
N ARG A 324 12.91 25.02 -9.45
CA ARG A 324 12.69 23.78 -8.69
C ARG A 324 12.15 22.68 -9.58
N VAL A 325 12.52 21.44 -9.27
CA VAL A 325 11.93 20.23 -9.86
C VAL A 325 10.98 19.58 -8.85
N SER A 326 9.83 19.11 -9.33
CA SER A 326 8.89 18.29 -8.57
C SER A 326 8.70 16.92 -9.23
N PHE A 327 8.75 15.85 -8.45
CA PHE A 327 8.69 14.45 -8.88
C PHE A 327 8.02 13.58 -7.80
N PRO A 328 7.42 12.42 -8.11
CA PRO A 328 6.83 11.53 -7.12
C PRO A 328 7.90 10.82 -6.29
N CYS A 329 7.61 10.60 -5.00
CA CYS A 329 8.43 9.72 -4.17
C CYS A 329 8.38 8.27 -4.70
N PRO A 330 9.51 7.59 -4.95
CA PRO A 330 9.52 6.21 -5.43
C PRO A 330 9.05 5.19 -4.39
N THR A 331 8.72 5.61 -3.15
CA THR A 331 8.04 4.75 -2.16
C THR A 331 6.52 4.95 -2.20
N CYS A 332 6.05 6.18 -1.90
CA CYS A 332 4.64 6.47 -1.64
C CYS A 332 3.96 7.41 -2.66
N HIS A 333 4.63 7.77 -3.75
CA HIS A 333 4.15 8.64 -4.84
C HIS A 333 3.74 10.08 -4.49
N GLN A 334 3.75 10.47 -3.22
CA GLN A 334 3.68 11.87 -2.81
C GLN A 334 4.70 12.71 -3.57
N ARG A 335 4.24 13.78 -4.22
CA ARG A 335 5.11 14.73 -4.91
C ARG A 335 6.06 15.41 -3.92
N ILE A 336 7.35 15.33 -4.22
CA ILE A 336 8.43 16.05 -3.56
C ILE A 336 8.79 17.24 -4.46
N ARG A 337 9.33 18.34 -3.89
CA ARG A 337 9.83 19.51 -4.64
C ARG A 337 11.20 19.92 -4.08
N VAL A 338 12.22 19.98 -4.94
CA VAL A 338 13.63 20.26 -4.56
C VAL A 338 14.22 21.36 -5.44
N PRO A 339 15.21 22.13 -4.94
CA PRO A 339 15.93 23.10 -5.77
C PRO A 339 16.75 22.40 -6.87
N VAL A 340 16.84 23.02 -8.04
CA VAL A 340 17.69 22.57 -9.16
C VAL A 340 19.10 23.12 -8.98
N ARG A 341 20.00 22.32 -8.42
CA ARG A 341 21.37 22.76 -8.05
C ARG A 341 22.43 21.65 -7.99
N GLY A 342 22.29 20.57 -8.77
CA GLY A 342 23.15 19.39 -8.70
C GLY A 342 22.72 18.44 -7.58
N ARG A 343 23.68 17.86 -6.86
CA ARG A 343 23.39 16.82 -5.85
C ARG A 343 22.61 17.37 -4.65
N VAL A 344 21.48 16.74 -4.35
CA VAL A 344 20.60 17.08 -3.22
C VAL A 344 20.09 15.80 -2.57
N ARG A 345 20.18 15.72 -1.24
CA ARG A 345 19.47 14.70 -0.45
C ARG A 345 18.12 15.24 -0.02
N ALA A 346 17.04 14.54 -0.36
CA ALA A 346 15.66 14.92 -0.07
C ALA A 346 15.01 13.88 0.84
N ARG A 347 14.15 14.32 1.77
CA ARG A 347 13.33 13.41 2.58
C ARG A 347 11.87 13.57 2.17
N CYS A 348 11.17 12.47 1.91
CA CYS A 348 9.73 12.51 1.71
C CYS A 348 9.04 12.90 3.02
N GLY A 349 8.25 13.98 3.01
CA GLY A 349 7.48 14.39 4.20
C GLY A 349 6.40 13.40 4.62
N LEU A 350 5.99 12.48 3.73
CA LEU A 350 4.92 11.52 3.96
C LEU A 350 5.45 10.17 4.48
N CYS A 351 6.20 9.43 3.66
CA CYS A 351 6.73 8.11 4.02
C CYS A 351 8.14 8.15 4.60
N ARG A 352 8.68 9.33 4.93
CA ARG A 352 10.02 9.55 5.52
C ARG A 352 11.24 9.05 4.73
N THR A 353 11.06 8.35 3.60
CA THR A 353 12.12 7.86 2.70
C THR A 353 13.10 8.98 2.36
N VAL A 354 14.40 8.66 2.48
CA VAL A 354 15.50 9.55 2.06
C VAL A 354 15.92 9.18 0.65
N LEU A 355 16.05 10.18 -0.21
CA LEU A 355 16.33 10.05 -1.63
C LEU A 355 17.57 10.88 -1.98
N ASP A 356 18.54 10.27 -2.65
CA ASP A 356 19.64 10.99 -3.26
C ASP A 356 19.26 11.40 -4.68
N CYS A 357 19.34 12.69 -4.98
CA CYS A 357 18.95 13.31 -6.25
C CYS A 357 20.13 14.03 -6.90
N ASP A 358 20.11 14.14 -8.23
CA ASP A 358 21.06 14.87 -9.06
C ASP A 358 20.27 15.80 -10.00
N THR A 359 20.18 17.08 -9.63
CA THR A 359 19.15 18.02 -10.09
C THR A 359 19.64 19.10 -11.05
#